data_AF-A0A953TR95-F1
#
_entry.id   AF-A0A953TR95-F1
#
_cell.length_a   1.000
_cell.length_b   1.000
_cell.length_c   1.000
_cell.angle_alpha   90.00
_cell.angle_beta   90.00
_cell.angle_gamma   90.00
#
_symmetry.space_group_name_H-M   'P 1'
#
loop_
_entity.id
_entity.type
_entity.pdbx_description
1 polymer ?
#
loop_
_entity_poly.entity_id
_entity_poly.type
_entity_poly.pdbx_seq_one_letter_code
_entity_poly.pdbx_strand_id
1 'polypeptide(L)'
;MTHTPRQRERREALTTLLGTLMRSLDRQQDISLMRGAFEEMVRRLVPVKTVQLRDGGLWATRLEGAMGVESVALEVPSADPMSPGVLEATFDPGCGLGEWDFQMLGICAQIGALVLELERSRLQLARAGLFCANRPRRETSVPLVGSTAVMQRLRSTIERAAATDFTILLEGESGVGKELVARQIHDLSRRRNGPFVAINCAALVETLLEAELFGIEDRTATGVRGRRGKFEVADGGTLFLDEVSDLSASAQAKLLRAIQDLAVERVGGQGAHRVDIRIIAATNRGLAALVDRQQFRLDLFYRLSGVDVRVPALRERRADILELANYFLDRHRSTRSVELSPAAADALITYDWPGNVRELERLMERAVTLAASDVIELDDLPPAVRRDYATALAPSVSRDETLRTWASRYARLMLDKCHGNKREASQVLGISYHTLQAYLRHPLHETQAKEPRIESAEVAEPIEPRETGQNEPALAAGSSL
;
A
#
# COMPACT_ATOMS: atom_id res chain seq x y z
N MET A 1 -68.89 18.99 4.25
CA MET A 1 -68.66 17.63 4.80
C MET A 1 -67.28 17.17 4.37
N THR A 2 -66.26 17.53 5.14
CA THR A 2 -64.84 17.24 4.88
C THR A 2 -64.46 16.02 5.74
N HIS A 3 -64.31 14.86 5.09
CA HIS A 3 -63.80 13.65 5.74
C HIS A 3 -62.31 13.84 6.05
N THR A 4 -62.01 14.13 7.32
CA THR A 4 -60.66 14.02 7.87
C THR A 4 -60.21 12.55 7.77
N PRO A 5 -59.09 12.23 7.08
CA PRO A 5 -58.54 10.88 7.12
C PRO A 5 -58.19 10.51 8.57
N ARG A 6 -58.62 9.32 8.98
CA ARG A 6 -58.60 8.86 10.37
C ARG A 6 -57.18 8.90 10.90
N GLN A 7 -56.97 9.57 12.03
CA GLN A 7 -55.68 9.75 12.73
C GLN A 7 -54.79 8.50 12.82
N ARG A 8 -55.37 7.30 12.73
CA ARG A 8 -54.68 6.00 12.70
C ARG A 8 -53.82 5.81 11.43
N GLU A 9 -54.34 6.12 10.25
CA GLU A 9 -53.60 5.97 8.97
C GLU A 9 -52.39 6.91 8.92
N ARG A 10 -52.55 8.13 9.46
CA ARG A 10 -51.47 9.11 9.54
C ARG A 10 -50.39 8.73 10.57
N ARG A 11 -50.75 8.10 11.69
CA ARG A 11 -49.79 7.54 12.67
C ARG A 11 -49.03 6.34 12.10
N GLU A 12 -49.71 5.48 11.35
CA GLU A 12 -49.08 4.37 10.63
C GLU A 12 -48.09 4.87 9.57
N ALA A 13 -48.40 5.98 8.89
CA ALA A 13 -47.48 6.60 7.95
C ALA A 13 -46.24 7.22 8.64
N LEU A 14 -46.38 7.85 9.82
CA LEU A 14 -45.25 8.40 10.58
C LEU A 14 -44.35 7.29 11.17
N THR A 15 -44.94 6.21 11.67
CA THR A 15 -44.17 5.04 12.13
C THR A 15 -43.46 4.34 10.98
N THR A 16 -44.10 4.27 9.81
CA THR A 16 -43.46 3.80 8.58
C THR A 16 -42.28 4.70 8.23
N LEU A 17 -42.44 6.03 8.31
CA LEU A 17 -41.37 7.01 8.05
C LEU A 17 -40.16 6.78 8.95
N LEU A 18 -40.36 6.74 10.26
CA LEU A 18 -39.30 6.47 11.22
C LEU A 18 -38.64 5.10 10.96
N GLY A 19 -39.43 4.06 10.65
CA GLY A 19 -38.91 2.73 10.32
C GLY A 19 -38.08 2.69 9.04
N THR A 20 -38.41 3.46 8.00
CA THR A 20 -37.57 3.60 6.81
C THR A 20 -36.33 4.44 7.05
N LEU A 21 -36.42 5.55 7.80
CA LEU A 21 -35.25 6.35 8.16
C LEU A 21 -34.26 5.55 9.01
N MET A 22 -34.75 4.77 9.98
CA MET A 22 -33.91 3.87 10.76
C MET A 22 -33.23 2.81 9.89
N ARG A 23 -33.93 2.25 8.89
CA ARG A 23 -33.34 1.29 7.93
C ARG A 23 -32.33 1.92 6.98
N SER A 24 -32.52 3.18 6.57
CA SER A 24 -31.54 3.90 5.75
C SER A 24 -30.31 4.32 6.56
N LEU A 25 -30.48 4.63 7.85
CA LEU A 25 -29.39 4.88 8.79
C LEU A 25 -28.52 3.63 8.99
N ASP A 26 -29.13 2.45 9.09
CA ASP A 26 -28.46 1.16 9.30
C ASP A 26 -27.68 0.68 8.05
N ARG A 27 -28.09 1.08 6.85
CA ARG A 27 -27.52 0.59 5.57
C ARG A 27 -26.35 1.38 4.98
N GLN A 28 -25.77 2.35 5.69
CA GLN A 28 -24.66 3.19 5.18
C GLN A 28 -24.91 3.75 3.75
N GLN A 29 -26.14 4.15 3.41
CA GLN A 29 -26.44 4.67 2.08
C GLN A 29 -25.99 6.14 1.89
N ASP A 30 -25.76 6.52 0.62
CA ASP A 30 -25.36 7.88 0.22
C ASP A 30 -26.28 8.95 0.81
N ILE A 31 -25.68 10.03 1.29
CA ILE A 31 -26.35 11.15 1.99
C ILE A 31 -27.47 11.75 1.13
N SER A 32 -27.23 11.89 -0.18
CA SER A 32 -28.21 12.39 -1.15
C SER A 32 -29.48 11.54 -1.24
N LEU A 33 -29.37 10.22 -0.99
CA LEU A 33 -30.52 9.31 -0.99
C LEU A 33 -31.37 9.46 0.28
N MET A 34 -30.75 9.75 1.43
CA MET A 34 -31.49 9.96 2.68
C MET A 34 -32.33 11.24 2.66
N ARG A 35 -31.77 12.34 2.12
CA ARG A 35 -32.52 13.60 1.95
C ARG A 35 -33.68 13.43 0.96
N GLY A 36 -33.43 12.82 -0.20
CA GLY A 36 -34.47 12.54 -1.19
C GLY A 36 -35.57 11.60 -0.67
N ALA A 37 -35.22 10.58 0.11
CA ALA A 37 -36.18 9.67 0.73
C ALA A 37 -37.05 10.38 1.78
N PHE A 38 -36.48 11.32 2.54
CA PHE A 38 -37.22 12.15 3.48
C PHE A 38 -38.23 13.06 2.76
N GLU A 39 -37.80 13.79 1.73
CA GLU A 39 -38.66 14.71 0.96
C GLU A 39 -39.84 13.99 0.29
N GLU A 40 -39.59 12.83 -0.33
CA GLU A 40 -40.63 12.01 -0.97
C GLU A 40 -41.65 11.45 0.03
N MET A 41 -41.26 11.32 1.29
CA MET A 41 -42.10 10.77 2.34
C MET A 41 -42.94 11.84 3.04
N VAL A 42 -42.42 13.07 3.16
CA VAL A 42 -43.23 14.24 3.58
C VAL A 42 -44.37 14.47 2.58
N ARG A 43 -44.10 14.30 1.27
CA ARG A 43 -45.14 14.31 0.21
C ARG A 43 -46.26 13.29 0.39
N ARG A 44 -46.01 12.17 1.07
CA ARG A 44 -47.02 11.14 1.35
C ARG A 44 -47.83 11.42 2.62
N LEU A 45 -47.27 12.21 3.53
CA LEU A 45 -47.90 12.52 4.83
C LEU A 45 -48.81 13.75 4.77
N VAL A 46 -48.42 14.74 3.96
CA VAL A 46 -49.12 16.01 3.80
C VAL A 46 -49.44 16.17 2.32
N PRO A 47 -50.61 16.72 1.93
CA PRO A 47 -50.92 16.98 0.52
C PRO A 47 -50.08 18.17 -0.01
N VAL A 48 -48.78 17.94 -0.23
CA VAL A 48 -47.79 18.90 -0.75
C VAL A 48 -47.32 18.47 -2.14
N LYS A 49 -47.14 19.45 -3.03
CA LYS A 49 -46.68 19.24 -4.40
C LYS A 49 -45.16 19.06 -4.46
N THR A 50 -44.43 19.94 -3.78
CA THR A 50 -42.98 19.81 -3.62
C THR A 50 -42.57 20.06 -2.18
N VAL A 51 -41.58 19.31 -1.72
CA VAL A 51 -40.92 19.50 -0.43
C VAL A 51 -39.43 19.55 -0.71
N GLN A 52 -38.76 20.58 -0.20
CA GLN A 52 -37.32 20.71 -0.26
C GLN A 52 -36.78 21.06 1.11
N LEU A 53 -35.91 20.21 1.63
CA LEU A 53 -35.14 20.50 2.84
C LEU A 53 -33.83 21.13 2.40
N ARG A 54 -33.43 22.32 2.85
CA ARG A 54 -32.18 22.99 2.44
C ARG A 54 -31.30 23.31 3.65
N ASP A 55 -29.99 23.17 3.46
CA ASP A 55 -28.96 23.58 4.42
C ASP A 55 -28.41 24.96 4.01
N GLY A 56 -28.58 25.98 4.86
CA GLY A 56 -28.01 27.32 4.71
C GLY A 56 -28.73 28.24 3.72
N GLY A 57 -29.33 29.31 4.24
CA GLY A 57 -29.83 30.45 3.45
C GLY A 57 -30.20 31.64 4.32
N LEU A 58 -29.53 32.77 4.12
CA LEU A 58 -29.99 34.08 4.62
C LEU A 58 -31.19 34.51 3.77
N TRP A 59 -32.40 34.24 4.25
CA TRP A 59 -33.59 34.93 3.74
C TRP A 59 -34.33 35.63 4.87
N ALA A 60 -34.60 36.89 4.56
CA ALA A 60 -35.20 37.89 5.41
C ALA A 60 -36.67 37.59 5.69
N THR A 61 -37.06 38.00 6.88
CA THR A 61 -38.40 38.22 7.40
C THR A 61 -39.45 38.61 6.35
N ARG A 62 -40.55 37.84 6.37
CA ARG A 62 -41.97 38.23 6.16
C ARG A 62 -42.51 38.35 4.72
N LEU A 63 -43.63 37.63 4.49
CA LEU A 63 -44.86 38.20 3.97
C LEU A 63 -46.06 37.50 4.65
N GLU A 64 -46.69 38.19 5.60
CA GLU A 64 -48.09 37.95 5.96
C GLU A 64 -48.94 38.37 4.76
N GLY A 65 -49.82 37.48 4.30
CA GLY A 65 -50.80 37.77 3.26
C GLY A 65 -51.90 36.73 3.27
N ALA A 66 -53.07 37.13 3.77
CA ALA A 66 -54.27 36.35 3.90
C ALA A 66 -54.70 35.63 2.61
N MET A 67 -55.31 34.45 2.77
CA MET A 67 -56.15 33.74 1.79
C MET A 67 -55.41 33.22 0.53
N GLY A 68 -54.97 31.95 0.59
CA GLY A 68 -54.47 31.19 -0.57
C GLY A 68 -52.97 30.87 -0.51
N VAL A 69 -52.55 30.08 0.48
CA VAL A 69 -51.13 29.79 0.74
C VAL A 69 -50.58 28.80 -0.29
N GLU A 70 -49.82 29.30 -1.27
CA GLU A 70 -49.15 28.44 -2.28
C GLU A 70 -47.84 27.82 -1.75
N SER A 71 -47.20 28.38 -0.72
CA SER A 71 -46.00 27.80 -0.09
C SER A 71 -45.87 28.14 1.40
N VAL A 72 -45.34 27.19 2.18
CA VAL A 72 -44.98 27.32 3.60
C VAL A 72 -43.51 26.97 3.75
N ALA A 73 -42.73 27.88 4.32
CA ALA A 73 -41.34 27.63 4.71
C ALA A 73 -41.25 27.55 6.24
N LEU A 74 -40.71 26.45 6.75
CA LEU A 74 -40.49 26.23 8.18
C LEU A 74 -38.99 26.28 8.47
N GLU A 75 -38.63 27.06 9.49
CA GLU A 75 -37.28 27.04 10.02
C GLU A 75 -37.01 25.69 10.68
N VAL A 76 -35.90 25.08 10.27
CA VAL A 76 -35.41 23.82 10.81
C VAL A 76 -34.36 24.15 11.87
N PRO A 77 -34.59 23.80 13.14
CA PRO A 77 -33.66 24.12 14.21
C PRO A 77 -32.29 23.50 13.95
N SER A 78 -31.23 24.30 14.10
CA SER A 78 -29.84 23.91 13.83
C SER A 78 -29.00 24.18 15.08
N ALA A 79 -28.02 23.29 15.36
CA ALA A 79 -27.04 23.48 16.43
C ALA A 79 -26.07 24.66 16.16
N ASP A 80 -25.90 25.06 14.89
CA ASP A 80 -25.13 26.23 14.49
C ASP A 80 -26.09 27.40 14.17
N PRO A 81 -26.08 28.50 14.95
CA PRO A 81 -26.98 29.64 14.75
C PRO A 81 -26.67 30.48 13.50
N MET A 82 -25.54 30.25 12.82
CA MET A 82 -25.14 31.02 11.64
C MET A 82 -25.73 30.49 10.31
N SER A 83 -26.37 29.32 10.33
CA SER A 83 -27.02 28.72 9.15
C SER A 83 -28.25 27.87 9.54
N PRO A 84 -29.43 28.48 9.75
CA PRO A 84 -30.64 27.71 9.97
C PRO A 84 -30.97 26.90 8.69
N GLY A 85 -31.41 25.65 8.87
CA GLY A 85 -31.97 24.87 7.78
C GLY A 85 -33.38 25.37 7.46
N VAL A 86 -33.87 25.12 6.25
CA VAL A 86 -35.24 25.51 5.86
C VAL A 86 -35.94 24.32 5.21
N LEU A 87 -37.16 24.02 5.65
CA LEU A 87 -38.06 23.08 5.00
C LEU A 87 -39.11 23.87 4.23
N GLU A 88 -39.01 23.88 2.90
CA GLU A 88 -39.95 24.54 2.00
C GLU A 88 -40.96 23.51 1.48
N ALA A 89 -42.25 23.77 1.68
CA ALA A 89 -43.36 22.95 1.20
C ALA A 89 -44.30 23.79 0.32
N THR A 90 -44.59 23.34 -0.90
CA THR A 90 -45.55 24.00 -1.81
C THR A 90 -46.86 23.22 -1.89
N PHE A 91 -47.98 23.92 -2.02
CA PHE A 91 -49.33 23.35 -2.02
C PHE A 91 -50.08 23.75 -3.29
N ASP A 92 -51.04 22.92 -3.73
CA ASP A 92 -51.90 23.28 -4.86
C ASP A 92 -52.97 24.31 -4.42
N PRO A 93 -53.28 25.31 -5.28
CA PRO A 93 -54.22 26.38 -4.95
C PRO A 93 -55.62 25.81 -4.71
N GLY A 94 -56.16 26.05 -3.51
CA GLY A 94 -57.49 25.58 -3.08
C GLY A 94 -57.47 24.44 -2.04
N CYS A 95 -56.30 23.94 -1.64
CA CYS A 95 -56.21 22.98 -0.54
C CYS A 95 -56.36 23.71 0.82
N GLY A 96 -57.46 23.44 1.54
CA GLY A 96 -57.64 23.93 2.90
C GLY A 96 -56.71 23.20 3.86
N LEU A 97 -55.58 23.80 4.21
CA LEU A 97 -54.65 23.25 5.20
C LEU A 97 -55.30 23.25 6.58
N GLY A 98 -55.41 22.08 7.20
CA GLY A 98 -55.90 21.95 8.56
C GLY A 98 -54.82 22.24 9.59
N GLU A 99 -55.23 22.55 10.83
CA GLU A 99 -54.33 22.74 11.98
C GLU A 99 -53.38 21.54 12.20
N TRP A 100 -53.84 20.33 11.90
CA TRP A 100 -53.05 19.11 11.94
C TRP A 100 -51.97 19.03 10.85
N ASP A 101 -52.20 19.60 9.68
CA ASP A 101 -51.21 19.57 8.59
C ASP A 101 -50.03 20.49 8.94
N PHE A 102 -50.30 21.66 9.55
CA PHE A 102 -49.27 22.52 10.14
C PHE A 102 -48.51 21.83 11.27
N GLN A 103 -49.21 21.11 12.16
CA GLN A 103 -48.56 20.35 13.24
C GLN A 103 -47.64 19.24 12.69
N MET A 104 -48.06 18.54 11.65
CA MET A 104 -47.28 17.48 11.01
C MET A 104 -46.06 18.03 10.28
N LEU A 105 -46.19 19.17 9.60
CA LEU A 105 -45.04 19.86 8.99
C LEU A 105 -44.03 20.35 10.04
N GLY A 106 -44.50 20.80 11.20
CA GLY A 106 -43.63 21.13 12.34
C GLY A 106 -42.85 19.93 12.87
N ILE A 107 -43.48 18.76 12.99
CA ILE A 107 -42.79 17.51 13.35
C ILE A 107 -41.81 17.09 12.26
N CYS A 108 -42.18 17.22 10.99
CA CYS A 108 -41.28 16.93 9.87
C CYS A 108 -40.07 17.89 9.86
N ALA A 109 -40.25 19.17 10.21
CA ALA A 109 -39.14 20.11 10.35
C ALA A 109 -38.15 19.67 11.45
N GLN A 110 -38.64 19.17 12.59
CA GLN A 110 -37.79 18.60 13.64
C GLN A 110 -37.03 17.33 13.19
N ILE A 111 -37.69 16.45 12.42
CA ILE A 111 -37.02 15.28 11.86
C ILE A 111 -35.99 15.71 10.78
N GLY A 112 -36.33 16.74 9.99
CA GLY A 112 -35.42 17.35 9.02
C GLY A 112 -34.17 17.94 9.69
N ALA A 113 -34.29 18.50 10.90
CA ALA A 113 -33.14 18.97 11.68
C ALA A 113 -32.15 17.83 11.96
N LEU A 114 -32.66 16.69 12.41
CA LEU A 114 -31.84 15.50 12.66
C LEU A 114 -31.17 14.99 11.39
N VAL A 115 -31.87 15.03 10.25
CA VAL A 115 -31.31 14.62 8.95
C VAL A 115 -30.16 15.56 8.53
N LEU A 116 -30.35 16.88 8.64
CA LEU A 116 -29.31 17.86 8.30
C LEU A 116 -28.12 17.78 9.27
N GLU A 117 -28.34 17.57 10.55
CA GLU A 117 -27.28 17.42 11.54
C GLU A 117 -26.47 16.13 11.32
N LEU A 118 -27.13 15.05 10.91
CA LEU A 118 -26.47 13.80 10.53
C LEU A 118 -25.66 13.95 9.23
N GLU A 119 -26.15 14.73 8.26
CA GLU A 119 -25.42 15.10 7.06
C GLU A 119 -24.18 15.95 7.41
N ARG A 120 -24.33 17.01 8.23
CA ARG A 120 -23.23 17.88 8.66
C ARG A 120 -22.17 17.13 9.46
N SER A 121 -22.56 16.30 10.44
CA SER A 121 -21.62 15.50 11.23
C SER A 121 -20.85 14.51 10.34
N ARG A 122 -21.51 13.89 9.35
CA ARG A 122 -20.82 13.03 8.38
C ARG A 122 -19.89 13.80 7.44
N LEU A 123 -20.27 15.00 6.99
CA LEU A 123 -19.41 15.86 6.18
C LEU A 123 -18.19 16.37 6.97
N GLN A 124 -18.36 16.68 8.25
CA GLN A 124 -17.26 17.05 9.15
C GLN A 124 -16.32 15.86 9.38
N LEU A 125 -16.86 14.65 9.61
CA LEU A 125 -16.05 13.44 9.71
C LEU A 125 -15.35 13.08 8.40
N ALA A 126 -15.98 13.33 7.24
CA ALA A 126 -15.37 13.15 5.93
C ALA A 126 -14.22 14.16 5.71
N ARG A 127 -14.42 15.43 6.05
CA ARG A 127 -13.37 16.47 6.01
C ARG A 127 -12.22 16.18 6.98
N ALA A 128 -12.51 15.63 8.15
CA ALA A 128 -11.52 15.19 9.13
C ALA A 128 -10.80 13.89 8.73
N GLY A 129 -11.13 13.30 7.58
CA GLY A 129 -10.52 12.04 7.10
C GLY A 129 -10.92 10.80 7.89
N LEU A 130 -11.92 10.88 8.77
CA LEU A 130 -12.37 9.81 9.66
C LEU A 130 -13.58 9.04 9.11
N PHE A 131 -14.24 9.54 8.06
CA PHE A 131 -15.31 8.83 7.34
C PHE A 131 -14.84 8.40 5.95
N CYS A 132 -14.37 7.16 5.85
CA CYS A 132 -14.17 6.46 4.57
C CYS A 132 -15.48 5.79 4.13
N ALA A 133 -16.55 6.55 3.89
CA ALA A 133 -17.73 6.01 3.22
C ALA A 133 -17.49 6.10 1.71
N ASN A 134 -17.54 4.95 1.04
CA ASN A 134 -17.20 4.76 -0.37
C ASN A 134 -15.76 5.14 -0.72
N ARG A 135 -14.80 4.31 -0.28
CA ARG A 135 -13.94 3.74 -1.32
C ARG A 135 -14.91 2.97 -2.22
N PRO A 136 -15.12 3.33 -3.51
CA PRO A 136 -15.73 2.38 -4.42
C PRO A 136 -15.00 1.05 -4.18
N ARG A 137 -15.76 -0.06 -4.05
CA ARG A 137 -15.19 -1.42 -3.99
C ARG A 137 -13.89 -1.40 -4.77
N ARG A 138 -12.75 -1.63 -4.10
CA ARG A 138 -11.40 -1.46 -4.67
C ARG A 138 -11.31 -2.14 -6.04
N GLU A 139 -11.70 -1.44 -7.09
CA GLU A 139 -11.19 -1.62 -8.43
C GLU A 139 -9.80 -1.03 -8.35
N THR A 140 -8.86 -1.91 -8.00
CA THR A 140 -7.39 -1.79 -7.99
C THR A 140 -6.84 -2.53 -6.77
N SER A 141 -7.16 -3.81 -6.63
CA SER A 141 -6.06 -4.73 -6.33
C SER A 141 -5.03 -4.48 -7.42
N VAL A 142 -3.91 -3.82 -7.10
CA VAL A 142 -2.80 -3.66 -8.05
C VAL A 142 -2.53 -5.05 -8.63
N PRO A 143 -2.77 -5.27 -9.93
CA PRO A 143 -2.73 -6.61 -10.47
C PRO A 143 -1.32 -7.18 -10.34
N LEU A 144 -1.23 -8.49 -10.15
CA LEU A 144 0.05 -9.17 -10.16
C LEU A 144 0.54 -9.24 -11.62
N VAL A 145 1.31 -8.25 -12.04
CA VAL A 145 1.84 -8.09 -13.41
C VAL A 145 2.93 -9.13 -13.71
N GLY A 146 2.96 -9.63 -14.94
CA GLY A 146 3.91 -10.62 -15.41
C GLY A 146 3.23 -11.77 -16.16
N SER A 147 3.73 -12.04 -17.37
CA SER A 147 3.23 -13.08 -18.28
C SER A 147 4.03 -14.38 -18.22
N THR A 148 5.20 -14.38 -17.54
CA THR A 148 6.10 -15.54 -17.43
C THR A 148 5.44 -16.77 -16.77
N ALA A 149 5.85 -17.97 -17.18
CA ALA A 149 5.36 -19.24 -16.62
C ALA A 149 5.50 -19.34 -15.08
N VAL A 150 6.54 -18.73 -14.50
CA VAL A 150 6.74 -18.67 -13.04
C VAL A 150 5.61 -17.90 -12.36
N MET A 151 5.20 -16.76 -12.94
CA MET A 151 4.09 -15.96 -12.43
C MET A 151 2.75 -16.66 -12.60
N GLN A 152 2.55 -17.39 -13.70
CA GLN A 152 1.35 -18.22 -13.89
C GLN A 152 1.25 -19.32 -12.83
N ARG A 153 2.36 -20.00 -12.51
CA ARG A 153 2.41 -20.99 -11.42
C ARG A 153 2.14 -20.35 -10.05
N LEU A 154 2.69 -19.17 -9.79
CA LEU A 154 2.41 -18.41 -8.57
C LEU A 154 0.92 -18.09 -8.45
N ARG A 155 0.29 -17.56 -9.51
CA ARG A 155 -1.16 -17.27 -9.53
C ARG A 155 -2.01 -18.52 -9.25
N SER A 156 -1.71 -19.64 -9.90
CA SER A 156 -2.41 -20.90 -9.64
C SER A 156 -2.22 -21.41 -8.19
N THR A 157 -1.09 -21.10 -7.56
CA THR A 157 -0.83 -21.45 -6.16
C THR A 157 -1.59 -20.53 -5.21
N ILE A 158 -1.63 -19.23 -5.52
CA ILE A 158 -2.45 -18.24 -4.80
C ILE A 158 -3.92 -18.63 -4.81
N GLU A 159 -4.48 -19.01 -5.96
CA GLU A 159 -5.89 -19.43 -6.08
C GLU A 159 -6.20 -20.66 -5.21
N ARG A 160 -5.35 -21.68 -5.26
CA ARG A 160 -5.50 -22.90 -4.43
C ARG A 160 -5.34 -22.59 -2.94
N ALA A 161 -4.38 -21.74 -2.58
CA ALA A 161 -4.14 -21.34 -1.20
C ALA A 161 -5.30 -20.49 -0.67
N ALA A 162 -5.86 -19.59 -1.47
CA ALA A 162 -6.99 -18.73 -1.09
C ALA A 162 -8.26 -19.53 -0.76
N ALA A 163 -8.47 -20.68 -1.42
CA ALA A 163 -9.61 -21.56 -1.20
C ALA A 163 -9.60 -22.30 0.16
N THR A 164 -8.44 -22.39 0.82
CA THR A 164 -8.30 -22.99 2.15
C THR A 164 -8.29 -21.92 3.25
N ASP A 165 -8.53 -22.32 4.49
CA ASP A 165 -8.43 -21.46 5.69
C ASP A 165 -7.10 -21.65 6.44
N PHE A 166 -6.13 -22.34 5.84
CA PHE A 166 -4.83 -22.60 6.47
C PHE A 166 -3.96 -21.34 6.53
N THR A 167 -3.04 -21.35 7.51
CA THR A 167 -1.96 -20.36 7.61
C THR A 167 -1.04 -20.46 6.40
N ILE A 168 -0.70 -19.31 5.82
CA ILE A 168 0.18 -19.24 4.65
C ILE A 168 1.50 -18.58 5.05
N LEU A 169 2.61 -19.18 4.66
CA LEU A 169 3.94 -18.59 4.77
C LEU A 169 4.41 -18.14 3.38
N LEU A 170 4.60 -16.83 3.22
CA LEU A 170 5.14 -16.20 2.02
C LEU A 170 6.64 -16.01 2.17
N GLU A 171 7.41 -16.72 1.36
CA GLU A 171 8.87 -16.60 1.33
C GLU A 171 9.31 -15.85 0.08
N GLY A 172 10.16 -14.85 0.23
CA GLY A 172 10.73 -14.15 -0.91
C GLY A 172 11.51 -12.92 -0.47
N GLU A 173 12.40 -12.44 -1.32
CA GLU A 173 13.27 -11.31 -0.97
C GLU A 173 12.50 -10.02 -0.65
N SER A 174 13.18 -9.03 -0.08
CA SER A 174 12.56 -7.73 0.13
C SER A 174 12.22 -7.08 -1.22
N GLY A 175 11.06 -6.43 -1.29
CA GLY A 175 10.65 -5.70 -2.49
C GLY A 175 10.07 -6.52 -3.65
N VAL A 176 9.87 -7.85 -3.52
CA VAL A 176 9.25 -8.67 -4.59
C VAL A 176 7.73 -8.51 -4.73
N GLY A 177 7.07 -7.88 -3.75
CA GLY A 177 5.61 -7.70 -3.74
C GLY A 177 4.84 -8.71 -2.88
N LYS A 178 5.43 -9.24 -1.80
CA LYS A 178 4.77 -10.18 -0.87
C LYS A 178 3.44 -9.67 -0.32
N GLU A 179 3.34 -8.38 -0.03
CA GLU A 179 2.10 -7.75 0.43
C GLU A 179 0.99 -7.80 -0.62
N LEU A 180 1.32 -7.61 -1.90
CA LEU A 180 0.34 -7.73 -3.00
C LEU A 180 -0.16 -9.18 -3.12
N VAL A 181 0.75 -10.15 -2.99
CA VAL A 181 0.38 -11.57 -2.97
C VAL A 181 -0.54 -11.88 -1.79
N ALA A 182 -0.24 -11.38 -0.58
CA ALA A 182 -1.08 -11.55 0.60
C ALA A 182 -2.48 -10.92 0.42
N ARG A 183 -2.56 -9.72 -0.15
CA ARG A 183 -3.82 -9.06 -0.48
C ARG A 183 -4.63 -9.88 -1.49
N GLN A 184 -3.98 -10.37 -2.55
CA GLN A 184 -4.66 -11.19 -3.57
C GLN A 184 -5.20 -12.50 -2.98
N ILE A 185 -4.46 -13.15 -2.07
CA ILE A 185 -4.95 -14.32 -1.33
C ILE A 185 -6.20 -13.96 -0.52
N HIS A 186 -6.20 -12.84 0.19
CA HIS A 186 -7.34 -12.37 0.97
C HIS A 186 -8.56 -12.09 0.07
N ASP A 187 -8.37 -11.36 -1.01
CA ASP A 187 -9.43 -10.96 -1.95
C ASP A 187 -10.09 -12.18 -2.63
N LEU A 188 -9.33 -13.23 -2.89
CA LEU A 188 -9.83 -14.50 -3.45
C LEU A 188 -10.41 -15.46 -2.40
N SER A 189 -10.23 -15.17 -1.11
CA SER A 189 -10.66 -16.06 -0.04
C SER A 189 -12.15 -15.92 0.32
N ARG A 190 -12.63 -16.84 1.17
CA ARG A 190 -13.96 -16.74 1.80
C ARG A 190 -14.09 -15.51 2.71
N ARG A 191 -12.97 -15.01 3.22
CA ARG A 191 -12.89 -13.87 4.15
C ARG A 191 -12.67 -12.53 3.44
N ARG A 192 -12.83 -12.46 2.12
CA ARG A 192 -12.67 -11.23 1.30
C ARG A 192 -13.52 -10.02 1.75
N ASN A 193 -14.63 -10.27 2.45
CA ASN A 193 -15.51 -9.22 2.97
C ASN A 193 -15.09 -8.76 4.38
N GLY A 194 -14.17 -9.48 5.03
CA GLY A 194 -13.65 -9.17 6.36
C GLY A 194 -12.46 -8.19 6.29
N PRO A 195 -11.96 -7.73 7.45
CA PRO A 195 -10.83 -6.80 7.49
C PRO A 195 -9.53 -7.47 7.04
N PHE A 196 -8.74 -6.76 6.22
CA PHE A 196 -7.33 -7.10 5.95
C PHE A 196 -6.42 -6.19 6.77
N VAL A 197 -5.79 -6.73 7.81
CA VAL A 197 -4.91 -5.99 8.72
C VAL A 197 -3.47 -6.39 8.46
N ALA A 198 -2.64 -5.44 8.02
CA ALA A 198 -1.21 -5.65 7.80
C ALA A 198 -0.37 -5.01 8.91
N ILE A 199 0.67 -5.71 9.34
CA ILE A 199 1.66 -5.24 10.30
C ILE A 199 3.04 -5.63 9.77
N ASN A 200 3.97 -4.67 9.75
CA ASN A 200 5.37 -4.96 9.53
C ASN A 200 6.06 -5.08 10.90
N CYS A 201 6.64 -6.25 11.17
CA CYS A 201 7.29 -6.56 12.43
C CYS A 201 8.69 -5.93 12.57
N ALA A 202 9.38 -5.62 11.48
CA ALA A 202 10.69 -4.99 11.49
C ALA A 202 10.63 -3.46 11.71
N ALA A 203 9.49 -2.83 11.44
CA ALA A 203 9.34 -1.38 11.52
C ALA A 203 9.12 -0.84 12.95
N LEU A 204 8.85 -1.71 13.93
CA LEU A 204 8.46 -1.32 15.29
C LEU A 204 9.46 -1.83 16.33
N VAL A 205 9.69 -1.02 17.37
CA VAL A 205 10.40 -1.44 18.58
C VAL A 205 9.56 -2.50 19.31
N GLU A 206 10.21 -3.47 19.95
CA GLU A 206 9.57 -4.62 20.60
C GLU A 206 8.38 -4.24 21.50
N THR A 207 8.53 -3.23 22.36
CA THR A 207 7.47 -2.78 23.26
C THR A 207 6.25 -2.22 22.52
N LEU A 208 6.47 -1.52 21.40
CA LEU A 208 5.41 -0.99 20.55
C LEU A 208 4.76 -2.09 19.71
N LEU A 209 5.54 -3.09 19.30
CA LEU A 209 5.03 -4.23 18.55
C LEU A 209 4.02 -5.03 19.38
N GLU A 210 4.32 -5.29 20.66
CA GLU A 210 3.40 -5.99 21.56
C GLU A 210 2.09 -5.20 21.77
N ALA A 211 2.21 -3.89 21.98
CA ALA A 211 1.05 -3.01 22.14
C ALA A 211 0.18 -2.93 20.88
N GLU A 212 0.78 -2.88 19.68
CA GLU A 212 0.05 -2.89 18.42
C GLU A 212 -0.60 -4.25 18.16
N LEU A 213 0.12 -5.36 18.36
CA LEU A 213 -0.42 -6.70 18.12
C LEU A 213 -1.59 -7.03 19.05
N PHE A 214 -1.36 -6.91 20.37
CA PHE A 214 -2.28 -7.44 21.38
C PHE A 214 -3.20 -6.38 21.98
N GLY A 215 -2.86 -5.10 21.83
CA GLY A 215 -3.61 -4.01 22.43
C GLY A 215 -3.17 -3.72 23.87
N ILE A 216 -3.65 -2.59 24.38
CA ILE A 216 -3.34 -2.12 25.73
C ILE A 216 -4.65 -2.02 26.50
N GLU A 217 -4.67 -2.57 27.71
CA GLU A 217 -5.81 -2.42 28.61
C GLU A 217 -5.83 -1.01 29.26
N ASP A 218 -7.03 -0.48 29.48
CA ASP A 218 -7.20 0.78 30.20
C ASP A 218 -6.48 0.75 31.55
N ARG A 219 -5.79 1.85 31.89
CA ARG A 219 -5.07 2.04 33.18
C ARG A 219 -3.82 1.18 33.40
N THR A 220 -3.25 0.59 32.35
CA THR A 220 -1.92 -0.06 32.43
C THR A 220 -0.79 0.87 32.88
N ALA A 221 -0.86 2.15 32.52
CA ALA A 221 0.03 3.20 33.02
C ALA A 221 -0.74 4.52 33.15
N THR A 222 -0.27 5.43 34.01
CA THR A 222 -0.90 6.73 34.25
C THR A 222 -1.01 7.54 32.94
N GLY A 223 -2.24 7.82 32.50
CA GLY A 223 -2.52 8.61 31.30
C GLY A 223 -2.71 7.82 30.00
N VAL A 224 -2.61 6.48 30.03
CA VAL A 224 -2.82 5.65 28.83
C VAL A 224 -4.29 5.27 28.69
N ARG A 225 -4.88 5.59 27.53
CA ARG A 225 -6.19 5.10 27.10
C ARG A 225 -6.03 3.73 26.43
N GLY A 226 -6.92 2.82 26.74
CA GLY A 226 -6.97 1.47 26.20
C GLY A 226 -7.15 1.51 24.68
N ARG A 227 -6.48 0.57 24.01
CA ARG A 227 -6.47 0.47 22.55
C ARG A 227 -6.59 -1.00 22.15
N ARG A 228 -7.50 -1.28 21.21
CA ARG A 228 -7.67 -2.61 20.63
C ARG A 228 -6.42 -3.03 19.85
N GLY A 229 -5.99 -4.27 20.06
CA GLY A 229 -4.90 -4.88 19.31
C GLY A 229 -5.29 -5.21 17.87
N LYS A 230 -4.29 -5.38 17.02
CA LYS A 230 -4.49 -5.73 15.61
C LYS A 230 -5.10 -7.11 15.42
N PHE A 231 -4.86 -8.05 16.34
CA PHE A 231 -5.57 -9.33 16.35
C PHE A 231 -7.08 -9.14 16.51
N GLU A 232 -7.51 -8.27 17.43
CA GLU A 232 -8.93 -7.97 17.63
C GLU A 232 -9.52 -7.20 16.43
N VAL A 233 -8.75 -6.33 15.79
CA VAL A 233 -9.19 -5.57 14.61
C VAL A 233 -9.30 -6.48 13.38
N ALA A 234 -8.50 -7.55 13.32
CA ALA A 234 -8.51 -8.52 12.24
C ALA A 234 -9.60 -9.59 12.38
N ASP A 235 -10.37 -9.59 13.47
CA ASP A 235 -11.41 -10.57 13.76
C ASP A 235 -12.42 -10.68 12.61
N GLY A 236 -12.74 -11.93 12.22
CA GLY A 236 -13.55 -12.24 11.03
C GLY A 236 -12.84 -12.04 9.68
N GLY A 237 -11.55 -11.69 9.69
CA GLY A 237 -10.79 -11.30 8.51
C GLY A 237 -9.45 -12.02 8.35
N THR A 238 -8.42 -11.27 7.93
CA THR A 238 -7.07 -11.78 7.69
C THR A 238 -6.03 -10.85 8.32
N LEU A 239 -5.13 -11.44 9.09
CA LEU A 239 -3.96 -10.79 9.67
C LEU A 239 -2.73 -11.13 8.83
N PHE A 240 -2.11 -10.10 8.25
CA PHE A 240 -0.87 -10.19 7.50
C PHE A 240 0.30 -9.71 8.37
N LEU A 241 1.24 -10.62 8.64
CA LEU A 241 2.47 -10.37 9.40
C LEU A 241 3.64 -10.32 8.43
N ASP A 242 4.19 -9.15 8.16
CA ASP A 242 5.36 -8.98 7.30
C ASP A 242 6.66 -8.98 8.12
N GLU A 243 7.71 -9.56 7.56
CA GLU A 243 9.05 -9.66 8.16
C GLU A 243 9.05 -10.39 9.52
N VAL A 244 8.34 -11.52 9.64
CA VAL A 244 8.27 -12.32 10.89
C VAL A 244 9.62 -12.87 11.37
N SER A 245 10.63 -12.88 10.50
CA SER A 245 12.00 -13.28 10.84
C SER A 245 12.70 -12.31 11.80
N ASP A 246 12.23 -11.07 11.90
CA ASP A 246 12.83 -10.05 12.77
C ASP A 246 12.15 -9.95 14.15
N LEU A 247 11.27 -10.91 14.48
CA LEU A 247 10.63 -11.00 15.79
C LEU A 247 11.62 -11.40 16.90
N SER A 248 11.55 -10.71 18.04
CA SER A 248 12.28 -11.09 19.26
C SER A 248 11.78 -12.44 19.82
N ALA A 249 12.60 -13.12 20.62
CA ALA A 249 12.22 -14.38 21.24
C ALA A 249 10.98 -14.27 22.16
N SER A 250 10.79 -13.12 22.83
CA SER A 250 9.61 -12.83 23.64
C SER A 250 8.36 -12.67 22.77
N ALA A 251 8.47 -11.88 21.69
CA ALA A 251 7.38 -11.68 20.73
C ALA A 251 6.97 -13.00 20.05
N GLN A 252 7.94 -13.85 19.70
CA GLN A 252 7.69 -15.20 19.16
C GLN A 252 6.87 -16.07 20.12
N ALA A 253 7.18 -16.05 21.43
CA ALA A 253 6.46 -16.82 22.43
C ALA A 253 5.01 -16.34 22.62
N LYS A 254 4.77 -15.02 22.61
CA LYS A 254 3.42 -14.45 22.69
C LYS A 254 2.61 -14.73 21.43
N LEU A 255 3.23 -14.58 20.26
CA LEU A 255 2.60 -14.89 18.98
C LEU A 255 2.19 -16.36 18.91
N LEU A 256 3.04 -17.28 19.37
CA LEU A 256 2.71 -18.70 19.43
C LEU A 256 1.44 -18.97 20.24
N ARG A 257 1.30 -18.38 21.43
CA ARG A 257 0.10 -18.52 22.27
C ARG A 257 -1.14 -17.97 21.56
N ALA A 258 -1.04 -16.78 20.97
CA ALA A 258 -2.14 -16.16 20.24
C ALA A 258 -2.62 -17.02 19.05
N ILE A 259 -1.70 -17.67 18.34
CA ILE A 259 -2.02 -18.57 17.21
C ILE A 259 -2.62 -19.89 17.69
N GLN A 260 -2.11 -20.46 18.78
CA GLN A 260 -2.56 -21.74 19.30
C GLN A 260 -3.95 -21.68 19.92
N ASP A 261 -4.20 -20.69 20.78
CA ASP A 261 -5.44 -20.58 21.53
C ASP A 261 -6.52 -19.81 20.77
N LEU A 262 -6.15 -19.18 19.63
CA LEU A 262 -6.96 -18.20 18.90
C LEU A 262 -7.56 -17.17 19.87
N ALA A 263 -6.78 -16.81 20.88
CA ALA A 263 -7.18 -15.94 21.95
C ALA A 263 -6.06 -14.96 22.27
N VAL A 264 -6.43 -13.70 22.49
CA VAL A 264 -5.47 -12.63 22.74
C VAL A 264 -5.75 -11.99 24.09
N GLU A 265 -4.70 -11.85 24.87
CA GLU A 265 -4.69 -11.08 26.12
C GLU A 265 -4.09 -9.71 25.85
N ARG A 266 -4.79 -8.67 26.29
CA ARG A 266 -4.27 -7.30 26.22
C ARG A 266 -3.11 -7.12 27.17
N VAL A 267 -2.15 -6.29 26.78
CA VAL A 267 -1.01 -5.96 27.64
C VAL A 267 -1.54 -5.36 28.94
N GLY A 268 -1.20 -5.99 30.07
CA GLY A 268 -1.57 -5.60 31.43
C GLY A 268 -3.04 -5.78 31.82
N GLY A 269 -3.84 -6.42 30.97
CA GLY A 269 -5.21 -6.84 31.28
C GLY A 269 -5.27 -8.28 31.81
N GLN A 270 -6.43 -8.64 32.36
CA GLN A 270 -6.79 -10.01 32.75
C GLN A 270 -8.05 -10.39 31.96
N GLY A 271 -7.87 -11.01 30.79
CA GLY A 271 -8.99 -11.38 29.92
C GLY A 271 -8.51 -11.83 28.53
N ALA A 272 -8.84 -13.08 28.17
CA ALA A 272 -8.54 -13.63 26.86
C ALA A 272 -9.73 -13.39 25.92
N HIS A 273 -9.50 -12.69 24.81
CA HIS A 273 -10.47 -12.45 23.76
C HIS A 273 -10.26 -13.45 22.64
N ARG A 274 -11.23 -14.36 22.43
CA ARG A 274 -11.20 -15.26 21.27
C ARG A 274 -11.41 -14.48 19.98
N VAL A 275 -10.59 -14.77 18.98
CA VAL A 275 -10.60 -14.15 17.66
C VAL A 275 -10.61 -15.22 16.59
N ASP A 276 -11.42 -15.03 15.55
CA ASP A 276 -11.44 -15.89 14.37
C ASP A 276 -10.72 -15.18 13.22
N ILE A 277 -9.43 -15.48 13.04
CA ILE A 277 -8.59 -14.83 12.03
C ILE A 277 -7.88 -15.86 11.15
N ARG A 278 -7.71 -15.50 9.88
CA ARG A 278 -6.75 -16.17 9.00
C ARG A 278 -5.40 -15.46 9.10
N ILE A 279 -4.32 -16.22 9.19
CA ILE A 279 -2.97 -15.66 9.31
C ILE A 279 -2.21 -15.88 8.01
N ILE A 280 -1.58 -14.82 7.51
CA ILE A 280 -0.61 -14.87 6.41
C ILE A 280 0.68 -14.26 6.96
N ALA A 281 1.74 -15.03 7.03
CA ALA A 281 3.07 -14.57 7.43
C ALA A 281 3.95 -14.38 6.20
N ALA A 282 4.82 -13.39 6.21
CA ALA A 282 5.81 -13.14 5.18
C ALA A 282 7.19 -12.99 5.78
N THR A 283 8.21 -13.49 5.09
CA THR A 283 9.61 -13.37 5.49
C THR A 283 10.51 -13.10 4.29
N ASN A 284 11.63 -12.42 4.55
CA ASN A 284 12.71 -12.19 3.60
C ASN A 284 13.87 -13.19 3.75
N ARG A 285 13.85 -14.05 4.78
CA ARG A 285 14.87 -15.05 5.10
C ARG A 285 14.19 -16.40 5.27
N GLY A 286 14.86 -17.49 4.88
CA GLY A 286 14.32 -18.83 5.12
C GLY A 286 14.21 -19.11 6.61
N LEU A 287 12.98 -19.31 7.13
CA LEU A 287 12.75 -19.55 8.56
C LEU A 287 13.42 -20.84 9.02
N ALA A 288 13.45 -21.88 8.17
CA ALA A 288 14.12 -23.14 8.47
C ALA A 288 15.59 -22.93 8.88
N ALA A 289 16.34 -22.09 8.14
CA ALA A 289 17.73 -21.78 8.47
C ALA A 289 17.89 -20.97 9.76
N LEU A 290 16.90 -20.15 10.14
CA LEU A 290 16.90 -19.42 11.42
C LEU A 290 16.59 -20.33 12.61
N VAL A 291 15.76 -21.36 12.39
CA VAL A 291 15.49 -22.41 13.38
C VAL A 291 16.74 -23.23 13.66
N ASP A 292 17.49 -23.63 12.61
CA ASP A 292 18.75 -24.36 12.76
C ASP A 292 19.80 -23.56 13.57
N ARG A 293 19.74 -22.22 13.47
CA ARG A 293 20.59 -21.28 14.21
C ARG A 293 20.05 -20.90 15.59
N GLN A 294 18.94 -21.51 16.04
CA GLN A 294 18.25 -21.20 17.30
C GLN A 294 17.80 -19.73 17.44
N GLN A 295 17.66 -19.01 16.33
CA GLN A 295 17.18 -17.61 16.30
C GLN A 295 15.66 -17.54 16.14
N PHE A 296 15.03 -18.64 15.72
CA PHE A 296 13.59 -18.76 15.56
C PHE A 296 13.10 -20.04 16.21
N ARG A 297 11.95 -20.00 16.89
CA ARG A 297 11.42 -21.18 17.57
C ARG A 297 10.79 -22.17 16.58
N LEU A 298 11.14 -23.45 16.74
CA LEU A 298 10.64 -24.55 15.92
C LEU A 298 9.11 -24.71 16.03
N ASP A 299 8.54 -24.51 17.22
CA ASP A 299 7.11 -24.63 17.48
C ASP A 299 6.28 -23.57 16.73
N LEU A 300 6.76 -22.34 16.68
CA LEU A 300 6.16 -21.25 15.91
C LEU A 300 6.31 -21.48 14.41
N PHE A 301 7.48 -21.96 13.95
CA PHE A 301 7.71 -22.27 12.54
C PHE A 301 6.66 -23.24 11.99
N TYR A 302 6.42 -24.37 12.67
CA TYR A 302 5.43 -25.35 12.23
C TYR A 302 3.97 -24.86 12.28
N ARG A 303 3.67 -23.84 13.10
CA ARG A 303 2.33 -23.22 13.12
C ARG A 303 2.13 -22.19 12.01
N LEU A 304 3.22 -21.54 11.58
CA LEU A 304 3.20 -20.57 10.48
C LEU A 304 3.31 -21.23 9.10
N SER A 305 4.09 -22.31 8.98
CA SER A 305 4.29 -23.08 7.74
C SER A 305 3.15 -24.09 7.52
N GLY A 306 1.94 -23.56 7.24
CA GLY A 306 0.81 -24.38 6.84
C GLY A 306 0.81 -24.66 5.34
N VAL A 307 0.89 -23.58 4.54
CA VAL A 307 1.09 -23.63 3.09
C VAL A 307 2.22 -22.67 2.74
N ASP A 308 3.31 -23.19 2.19
CA ASP A 308 4.46 -22.37 1.79
C ASP A 308 4.28 -21.88 0.35
N VAL A 309 4.43 -20.57 0.15
CA VAL A 309 4.36 -19.92 -1.17
C VAL A 309 5.61 -19.10 -1.37
N ARG A 310 6.47 -19.56 -2.28
CA ARG A 310 7.66 -18.82 -2.70
C ARG A 310 7.31 -17.77 -3.76
N VAL A 311 7.62 -16.51 -3.48
CA VAL A 311 7.53 -15.40 -4.43
C VAL A 311 8.89 -15.23 -5.10
N PRO A 312 8.98 -15.38 -6.44
CA PRO A 312 10.24 -15.32 -7.17
C PRO A 312 10.85 -13.91 -7.14
N ALA A 313 12.18 -13.85 -7.10
CA ALA A 313 12.92 -12.59 -7.26
C ALA A 313 12.77 -12.06 -8.70
N LEU A 314 12.93 -10.75 -8.90
CA LEU A 314 12.76 -10.11 -10.20
C LEU A 314 13.76 -10.66 -11.24
N ARG A 315 14.99 -10.97 -10.81
CA ARG A 315 16.02 -11.62 -11.66
C ARG A 315 15.67 -13.04 -12.12
N GLU A 316 14.76 -13.75 -11.44
CA GLU A 316 14.28 -15.08 -11.86
C GLU A 316 13.19 -14.97 -12.94
N ARG A 317 12.65 -13.76 -13.17
CA ARG A 317 11.60 -13.44 -14.12
C ARG A 317 11.95 -12.23 -15.00
N ARG A 318 13.14 -12.26 -15.62
CA ARG A 318 13.66 -11.14 -16.42
C ARG A 318 12.73 -10.66 -17.54
N ALA A 319 11.96 -11.58 -18.13
CA ALA A 319 10.98 -11.23 -19.18
C ALA A 319 9.84 -10.33 -18.67
N ASP A 320 9.52 -10.38 -17.37
CA ASP A 320 8.48 -9.52 -16.77
C ASP A 320 9.00 -8.11 -16.45
N ILE A 321 10.31 -7.85 -16.51
CA ILE A 321 10.90 -6.56 -16.12
C ILE A 321 10.37 -5.43 -17.00
N LEU A 322 10.34 -5.63 -18.33
CA LEU A 322 9.84 -4.62 -19.26
C LEU A 322 8.32 -4.42 -19.12
N GLU A 323 7.57 -5.50 -18.90
CA GLU A 323 6.12 -5.44 -18.66
C GLU A 323 5.82 -4.61 -17.40
N LEU A 324 6.58 -4.84 -16.33
CA LEU A 324 6.49 -4.08 -15.08
C LEU A 324 6.93 -2.62 -15.26
N ALA A 325 8.04 -2.37 -15.97
CA ALA A 325 8.53 -1.03 -16.22
C ALA A 325 7.48 -0.20 -16.97
N ASN A 326 6.91 -0.75 -18.05
CA ASN A 326 5.85 -0.12 -18.81
C ASN A 326 4.59 0.10 -17.96
N TYR A 327 4.21 -0.87 -17.12
CA TYR A 327 3.09 -0.72 -16.19
C TYR A 327 3.28 0.48 -15.24
N PHE A 328 4.50 0.67 -14.71
CA PHE A 328 4.80 1.83 -13.87
C PHE A 328 4.81 3.14 -14.67
N LEU A 329 5.35 3.16 -15.88
CA LEU A 329 5.32 4.34 -16.75
C LEU A 329 3.87 4.74 -17.12
N ASP A 330 3.03 3.77 -17.46
CA ASP A 330 1.62 4.00 -17.78
C ASP A 330 0.83 4.58 -16.59
N ARG A 331 1.19 4.20 -15.36
CA ARG A 331 0.59 4.78 -14.14
C ARG A 331 0.85 6.29 -14.01
N HIS A 332 1.96 6.77 -14.57
CA HIS A 332 2.33 8.19 -14.57
C HIS A 332 2.01 8.91 -15.89
N ARG A 333 1.33 8.23 -16.82
CA ARG A 333 1.01 8.74 -18.16
C ARG A 333 0.10 9.97 -18.16
N SER A 334 -0.70 10.15 -17.10
CA SER A 334 -1.50 11.38 -16.91
C SER A 334 -0.65 12.64 -16.71
N THR A 335 0.60 12.48 -16.27
CA THR A 335 1.55 13.56 -16.05
C THR A 335 2.45 13.75 -17.27
N ARG A 336 2.99 12.66 -17.81
CA ARG A 336 3.87 12.69 -18.99
C ARG A 336 3.86 11.33 -19.68
N SER A 337 3.74 11.31 -21.01
CA SER A 337 3.90 10.09 -21.80
C SER A 337 5.38 9.88 -22.06
N VAL A 338 5.97 8.87 -21.42
CA VAL A 338 7.40 8.59 -21.52
C VAL A 338 7.62 7.15 -21.95
N GLU A 339 8.51 6.93 -22.91
CA GLU A 339 8.87 5.61 -23.42
C GLU A 339 10.32 5.25 -23.08
N LEU A 340 10.65 3.95 -23.02
CA LEU A 340 12.02 3.48 -22.80
C LEU A 340 12.75 3.39 -24.14
N SER A 341 13.95 3.94 -24.23
CA SER A 341 14.86 3.64 -25.34
C SER A 341 15.27 2.15 -25.33
N PRO A 342 15.60 1.53 -26.48
CA PRO A 342 16.06 0.15 -26.53
C PRO A 342 17.29 -0.12 -25.64
N ALA A 343 18.23 0.83 -25.58
CA ALA A 343 19.41 0.71 -24.73
C ALA A 343 19.07 0.76 -23.23
N ALA A 344 18.10 1.59 -22.82
CA ALA A 344 17.61 1.61 -21.45
C ALA A 344 16.88 0.30 -21.10
N ALA A 345 16.04 -0.22 -22.02
CA ALA A 345 15.34 -1.48 -21.85
C ALA A 345 16.31 -2.66 -21.63
N ASP A 346 17.36 -2.77 -22.46
CA ASP A 346 18.39 -3.81 -22.32
C ASP A 346 19.17 -3.71 -21.00
N ALA A 347 19.48 -2.48 -20.57
CA ALA A 347 20.13 -2.24 -19.28
C ALA A 347 19.25 -2.69 -18.10
N LEU A 348 17.94 -2.42 -18.15
CA LEU A 348 16.99 -2.85 -17.12
C LEU A 348 16.87 -4.39 -17.05
N ILE A 349 16.90 -5.09 -18.18
CA ILE A 349 16.85 -6.57 -18.22
C ILE A 349 18.12 -7.19 -17.64
N THR A 350 19.27 -6.56 -17.87
CA THR A 350 20.59 -7.10 -17.51
C THR A 350 20.88 -6.97 -16.01
N TYR A 351 20.36 -5.93 -15.37
CA TYR A 351 20.56 -5.65 -13.96
C TYR A 351 19.92 -6.72 -13.06
N ASP A 352 20.56 -7.03 -11.93
CA ASP A 352 20.14 -8.13 -11.03
C ASP A 352 19.03 -7.74 -10.03
N TRP A 353 18.71 -6.44 -9.91
CA TRP A 353 17.62 -5.92 -9.07
C TRP A 353 17.65 -6.40 -7.60
N PRO A 354 18.66 -6.00 -6.80
CA PRO A 354 18.76 -6.37 -5.39
C PRO A 354 17.54 -5.91 -4.55
N GLY A 355 16.89 -4.80 -4.92
CA GLY A 355 15.66 -4.32 -4.30
C GLY A 355 14.38 -4.73 -5.03
N ASN A 356 14.49 -5.62 -6.03
CA ASN A 356 13.39 -6.21 -6.79
C ASN A 356 12.41 -5.15 -7.36
N VAL A 357 11.09 -5.39 -7.25
CA VAL A 357 10.05 -4.54 -7.83
C VAL A 357 10.01 -3.16 -7.18
N ARG A 358 10.30 -3.06 -5.88
CA ARG A 358 10.33 -1.77 -5.17
C ARG A 358 11.45 -0.85 -5.68
N GLU A 359 12.60 -1.42 -6.04
CA GLU A 359 13.68 -0.66 -6.68
C GLU A 359 13.29 -0.22 -8.09
N LEU A 360 12.68 -1.10 -8.88
CA LEU A 360 12.20 -0.80 -10.23
C LEU A 360 11.15 0.33 -10.22
N GLU A 361 10.14 0.26 -9.34
CA GLU A 361 9.11 1.29 -9.19
C GLU A 361 9.74 2.66 -8.91
N ARG A 362 10.62 2.75 -7.90
CA ARG A 362 11.33 3.99 -7.56
C ARG A 362 12.21 4.51 -8.68
N LEU A 363 12.84 3.61 -9.43
CA LEU A 363 13.68 3.98 -10.56
C LEU A 363 12.83 4.58 -11.68
N MET A 364 11.70 3.98 -12.01
CA MET A 364 10.76 4.50 -13.02
C MET A 364 10.16 5.85 -12.60
N GLU A 365 9.71 5.99 -11.35
CA GLU A 365 9.22 7.28 -10.81
C GLU A 365 10.27 8.39 -10.94
N ARG A 366 11.52 8.08 -10.58
CA ARG A 366 12.64 9.00 -10.70
C ARG A 366 12.94 9.33 -12.16
N ALA A 367 12.93 8.35 -13.05
CA ALA A 367 13.19 8.55 -14.47
C ALA A 367 12.13 9.48 -15.10
N VAL A 368 10.84 9.27 -14.81
CA VAL A 368 9.76 10.15 -15.29
C VAL A 368 9.92 11.59 -14.77
N THR A 369 10.41 11.74 -13.54
CA THR A 369 10.62 13.06 -12.91
C THR A 369 11.82 13.81 -13.49
N LEU A 370 12.90 13.10 -13.82
CA LEU A 370 14.17 13.68 -14.26
C LEU A 370 14.33 13.75 -15.79
N ALA A 371 13.53 12.98 -16.54
CA ALA A 371 13.64 12.93 -17.99
C ALA A 371 13.41 14.33 -18.59
N ALA A 372 14.37 14.79 -19.39
CA ALA A 372 14.26 16.05 -20.13
C ALA A 372 13.34 15.90 -21.35
N SER A 373 13.35 14.71 -21.96
CA SER A 373 12.56 14.34 -23.14
C SER A 373 11.47 13.32 -22.80
N ASP A 374 10.69 12.93 -23.80
CA ASP A 374 9.65 11.90 -23.68
C ASP A 374 10.20 10.47 -23.90
N VAL A 375 11.52 10.33 -23.97
CA VAL A 375 12.22 9.05 -24.11
C VAL A 375 13.28 8.94 -23.02
N ILE A 376 13.19 7.91 -22.17
CA ILE A 376 14.21 7.61 -21.16
C ILE A 376 15.39 6.96 -21.87
N GLU A 377 16.50 7.69 -21.90
CA GLU A 377 17.77 7.22 -22.42
C GLU A 377 18.57 6.50 -21.34
N LEU A 378 19.64 5.81 -21.76
CA LEU A 378 20.52 5.10 -20.84
C LEU A 378 21.10 6.04 -19.77
N ASP A 379 21.42 7.28 -20.13
CA ASP A 379 22.03 8.28 -19.25
C ASP A 379 21.11 8.81 -18.15
N ASP A 380 19.80 8.70 -18.34
CA ASP A 380 18.79 9.01 -17.32
C ASP A 380 18.74 7.95 -16.21
N LEU A 381 19.29 6.76 -16.46
CA LEU A 381 19.33 5.67 -15.49
C LEU A 381 20.47 5.86 -14.46
N PRO A 382 20.26 5.39 -13.22
CA PRO A 382 21.30 5.41 -12.19
C PRO A 382 22.61 4.73 -12.65
N PRO A 383 23.78 5.21 -12.17
CA PRO A 383 25.07 4.66 -12.55
C PRO A 383 25.23 3.19 -12.17
N ALA A 384 24.48 2.67 -11.18
CA ALA A 384 24.50 1.25 -10.83
C ALA A 384 23.97 0.37 -11.98
N VAL A 385 22.80 0.72 -12.53
CA VAL A 385 22.18 0.02 -13.66
C VAL A 385 23.00 0.23 -14.94
N ARG A 386 23.52 1.44 -15.16
CA ARG A 386 24.43 1.73 -16.28
C ARG A 386 25.74 0.97 -16.18
N ARG A 387 26.32 0.83 -14.98
CA ARG A 387 27.59 0.12 -14.79
C ARG A 387 27.44 -1.33 -15.14
N ASP A 388 26.41 -2.03 -14.68
CA ASP A 388 26.24 -3.46 -15.02
C ASP A 388 25.99 -3.68 -16.51
N TYR A 389 25.25 -2.79 -17.16
CA TYR A 389 25.14 -2.78 -18.62
C TYR A 389 26.49 -2.48 -19.28
N ALA A 390 27.23 -1.50 -18.76
CA ALA A 390 28.57 -1.19 -19.19
C ALA A 390 29.54 -2.32 -18.90
N THR A 391 29.46 -3.13 -17.84
CA THR A 391 30.35 -4.29 -17.58
C THR A 391 29.95 -5.48 -18.46
N ALA A 392 28.66 -5.67 -18.73
CA ALA A 392 28.16 -6.64 -19.70
C ALA A 392 28.63 -6.31 -21.13
N LEU A 393 28.73 -5.02 -21.47
CA LEU A 393 29.32 -4.53 -22.73
C LEU A 393 30.82 -4.25 -22.67
N ALA A 394 31.39 -4.08 -21.47
CA ALA A 394 32.78 -3.73 -21.21
C ALA A 394 33.47 -4.89 -20.52
N PRO A 395 33.82 -5.86 -21.34
CA PRO A 395 35.19 -6.31 -21.30
C PRO A 395 36.01 -5.66 -22.43
N SER A 396 35.59 -4.46 -22.87
CA SER A 396 35.93 -3.84 -24.16
C SER A 396 36.70 -2.52 -24.04
N VAL A 397 36.46 -1.73 -22.98
CA VAL A 397 36.95 -0.34 -22.89
C VAL A 397 37.90 -0.13 -21.70
N SER A 398 37.84 -0.97 -20.66
CA SER A 398 38.70 -0.85 -19.46
C SER A 398 40.00 -1.65 -19.52
N ARG A 399 40.20 -2.42 -20.58
CA ARG A 399 41.49 -3.02 -20.94
C ARG A 399 41.95 -2.21 -22.15
N ASP A 400 43.22 -1.84 -22.25
CA ASP A 400 43.82 -1.26 -23.48
C ASP A 400 43.75 -2.28 -24.64
N GLU A 401 42.55 -2.73 -24.99
CA GLU A 401 42.24 -3.69 -26.02
C GLU A 401 42.18 -2.92 -27.34
N THR A 402 43.00 -3.35 -28.29
CA THR A 402 42.90 -2.85 -29.66
C THR A 402 41.51 -3.17 -30.23
N LEU A 403 41.01 -2.32 -31.14
CA LEU A 403 39.75 -2.54 -31.87
C LEU A 403 39.62 -3.95 -32.44
N ARG A 404 40.75 -4.57 -32.78
CA ARG A 404 40.82 -5.94 -33.29
C ARG A 404 40.52 -7.00 -32.22
N THR A 405 40.98 -6.82 -30.99
CA THR A 405 40.66 -7.72 -29.87
C THR A 405 39.18 -7.64 -29.52
N TRP A 406 38.65 -6.41 -29.46
CA TRP A 406 37.22 -6.18 -29.24
C TRP A 406 36.35 -6.84 -30.31
N ALA A 407 36.64 -6.57 -31.59
CA ALA A 407 35.91 -7.15 -32.71
C ALA A 407 35.97 -8.68 -32.72
N SER A 408 37.09 -9.27 -32.29
CA SER A 408 37.26 -10.72 -32.18
C SER A 408 36.40 -11.36 -31.10
N ARG A 409 36.17 -10.65 -29.99
CA ARG A 409 35.28 -11.10 -28.91
C ARG A 409 33.82 -10.95 -29.29
N TYR A 410 33.46 -9.80 -29.83
CA TYR A 410 32.10 -9.53 -30.29
C TYR A 410 31.68 -10.52 -31.39
N ALA A 411 32.58 -10.84 -32.32
CA ALA A 411 32.37 -11.87 -33.33
C ALA A 411 32.10 -13.27 -32.74
N ARG A 412 32.76 -13.65 -31.63
CA ARG A 412 32.52 -14.93 -30.94
C ARG A 412 31.19 -14.94 -30.20
N LEU A 413 30.83 -13.83 -29.55
CA LEU A 413 29.55 -13.70 -28.85
C LEU A 413 28.36 -13.78 -29.81
N MET A 414 28.47 -13.14 -30.98
CA MET A 414 27.44 -13.23 -32.01
C MET A 414 27.40 -14.61 -32.67
N LEU A 415 28.54 -15.30 -32.80
CA LEU A 415 28.56 -16.69 -33.26
C LEU A 415 27.85 -17.64 -32.28
N ASP A 416 28.00 -17.42 -30.97
CA ASP A 416 27.34 -18.19 -29.92
C ASP A 416 25.82 -17.94 -29.90
N LYS A 417 25.40 -16.67 -30.02
CA LYS A 417 23.98 -16.30 -30.21
C LYS A 417 23.37 -16.90 -31.47
N CYS A 418 24.15 -17.08 -32.53
CA CYS A 418 23.73 -17.75 -33.76
C CYS A 418 23.97 -19.27 -33.73
N HIS A 419 24.14 -19.89 -32.55
CA HIS A 419 24.32 -21.34 -32.36
C HIS A 419 25.42 -21.96 -33.23
N GLY A 420 26.52 -21.24 -33.47
CA GLY A 420 27.64 -21.69 -34.29
C GLY A 420 27.46 -21.52 -35.80
N ASN A 421 26.35 -20.95 -36.27
CA ASN A 421 26.11 -20.71 -37.69
C ASN A 421 26.92 -19.51 -38.20
N LYS A 422 28.07 -19.79 -38.82
CA LYS A 422 29.02 -18.77 -39.30
C LYS A 422 28.46 -17.88 -40.42
N ARG A 423 27.54 -18.38 -41.25
CA ARG A 423 26.94 -17.59 -42.35
C ARG A 423 25.95 -16.58 -41.80
N GLU A 424 25.10 -17.02 -40.89
CA GLU A 424 24.13 -16.17 -40.21
C GLU A 424 24.84 -15.12 -39.34
N ALA A 425 25.86 -15.53 -38.58
CA ALA A 425 26.68 -14.60 -37.82
C ALA A 425 27.35 -13.53 -38.72
N SER A 426 27.85 -13.90 -39.90
CA SER A 426 28.43 -12.94 -40.85
C SER A 426 27.42 -11.96 -41.44
N GLN A 427 26.17 -12.41 -41.68
CA GLN A 427 25.09 -11.56 -42.17
C GLN A 427 24.62 -10.58 -41.09
N VAL A 428 24.44 -11.05 -39.86
CA VAL A 428 24.01 -10.22 -38.73
C VAL A 428 25.07 -9.18 -38.37
N LEU A 429 26.35 -9.54 -38.46
CA LEU A 429 27.48 -8.62 -38.21
C LEU A 429 27.77 -7.68 -39.40
N GLY A 430 27.18 -7.92 -40.57
CA GLY A 430 27.46 -7.13 -41.78
C GLY A 430 28.90 -7.22 -42.29
N ILE A 431 29.62 -8.30 -41.96
CA ILE A 431 31.03 -8.50 -42.34
C ILE A 431 31.20 -9.69 -43.28
N SER A 432 32.25 -9.66 -44.12
CA SER A 432 32.56 -10.78 -44.99
C SER A 432 32.90 -12.04 -44.17
N TYR A 433 32.59 -13.22 -44.71
CA TYR A 433 32.95 -14.50 -44.09
C TYR A 433 34.45 -14.61 -43.78
N HIS A 434 35.30 -14.08 -44.68
CA HIS A 434 36.75 -14.05 -44.50
C HIS A 434 37.18 -13.15 -43.33
N THR A 435 36.53 -11.99 -43.17
CA THR A 435 36.76 -11.06 -42.05
C THR A 435 36.34 -11.68 -40.72
N LEU A 436 35.18 -12.36 -40.68
CA LEU A 436 34.72 -13.12 -39.52
C LEU A 436 35.75 -14.19 -39.13
N GLN A 437 36.26 -14.94 -40.11
CA GLN A 437 37.26 -15.97 -39.87
C GLN A 437 38.60 -15.42 -39.36
N ALA A 438 39.01 -14.25 -39.85
CA ALA A 438 40.21 -13.54 -39.38
C ALA A 438 40.08 -13.10 -37.90
N TYR A 439 38.89 -12.65 -37.49
CA TYR A 439 38.57 -12.32 -36.10
C TYR A 439 38.52 -13.56 -35.19
N LEU A 440 37.94 -14.66 -35.67
CA LEU A 440 37.91 -15.92 -34.91
C LEU A 440 39.30 -16.51 -34.67
N ARG A 441 40.25 -16.31 -35.60
CA ARG A 441 41.66 -16.74 -35.47
C ARG A 441 42.49 -15.93 -34.48
N HIS A 442 42.07 -14.73 -34.11
CA HIS A 442 42.84 -13.89 -33.22
C HIS A 442 42.87 -14.49 -31.80
N PRO A 443 44.04 -14.80 -31.23
CA PRO A 443 44.12 -15.27 -29.85
C PRO A 443 43.70 -14.15 -28.89
N LEU A 444 42.88 -14.47 -27.90
CA LEU A 444 42.67 -13.56 -26.78
C LEU A 444 43.79 -13.88 -25.81
N HIS A 445 44.80 -13.03 -25.71
CA HIS A 445 45.75 -13.15 -24.62
C HIS A 445 44.98 -12.87 -23.32
N GLU A 446 44.83 -13.90 -22.48
CA GLU A 446 44.47 -13.70 -21.08
C GLU A 446 45.64 -12.98 -20.41
N THR A 447 45.55 -11.66 -20.34
CA THR A 447 46.44 -10.89 -19.47
C THR A 447 46.14 -11.34 -18.05
N GLN A 448 47.10 -12.06 -17.45
CA GLN A 448 47.05 -12.54 -16.08
C GLN A 448 46.53 -11.43 -15.16
N ALA A 449 45.44 -11.74 -14.44
CA ALA A 449 44.98 -10.95 -13.32
C ALA A 449 46.14 -10.86 -12.32
N LYS A 450 46.76 -9.68 -12.24
CA LYS A 450 47.66 -9.35 -11.15
C LYS A 450 46.76 -9.18 -9.93
N GLU A 451 46.65 -10.22 -9.11
CA GLU A 451 46.06 -10.14 -7.77
C GLU A 451 46.65 -8.92 -7.05
N PRO A 452 45.84 -8.07 -6.41
CA PRO A 452 46.39 -7.09 -5.48
C PRO A 452 47.03 -7.90 -4.34
N ARG A 453 48.36 -7.89 -4.25
CA ARG A 453 49.07 -8.27 -3.04
C ARG A 453 48.54 -7.36 -1.93
N ILE A 454 47.72 -7.94 -1.06
CA ILE A 454 47.47 -7.39 0.26
C ILE A 454 48.83 -7.36 0.93
N GLU A 455 49.45 -6.19 1.02
CA GLU A 455 50.55 -5.95 1.96
C GLU A 455 50.01 -6.24 3.35
N SER A 456 50.40 -7.40 3.86
CA SER A 456 50.34 -7.76 5.26
C SER A 456 50.96 -6.63 6.07
N ALA A 457 50.14 -5.99 6.90
CA ALA A 457 50.56 -5.07 7.94
C ALA A 457 51.74 -5.70 8.70
N GLU A 458 52.91 -5.06 8.58
CA GLU A 458 54.07 -5.37 9.39
C GLU A 458 53.71 -5.17 10.86
N VAL A 459 53.97 -6.24 11.60
CA VAL A 459 53.97 -6.34 13.05
C VAL A 459 54.95 -5.31 13.59
N ALA A 460 54.45 -4.37 14.40
CA ALA A 460 55.29 -3.51 15.21
C ALA A 460 55.98 -4.36 16.29
N GLU A 461 57.31 -4.50 16.18
CA GLU A 461 58.17 -4.99 17.26
C GLU A 461 58.46 -3.89 18.30
N PRO A 462 58.74 -4.28 19.56
CA PRO A 462 58.77 -3.37 20.72
C PRO A 462 60.13 -2.68 20.86
N ILE A 463 60.11 -1.40 21.22
CA ILE A 463 61.30 -0.62 21.58
C ILE A 463 61.56 -0.80 23.08
N GLU A 464 62.63 -1.51 23.43
CA GLU A 464 63.23 -1.48 24.78
C GLU A 464 64.38 -0.45 24.88
N PRO A 465 64.73 0.01 26.10
CA PRO A 465 65.37 1.31 26.32
C PRO A 465 66.90 1.23 26.36
N ARG A 466 67.57 2.33 25.97
CA ARG A 466 68.98 2.56 26.36
C ARG A 466 69.18 3.98 26.88
N GLU A 467 69.63 4.01 28.12
CA GLU A 467 70.04 5.14 28.92
C GLU A 467 71.37 5.76 28.48
N THR A 468 71.50 7.03 28.87
CA THR A 468 72.71 7.80 29.24
C THR A 468 73.72 8.26 28.19
N GLY A 469 73.95 9.58 28.18
CA GLY A 469 75.31 10.10 28.32
C GLY A 469 75.65 11.39 27.59
N GLN A 470 75.55 12.52 28.30
CA GLN A 470 76.49 13.67 28.27
C GLN A 470 76.57 14.54 27.00
N ASN A 471 76.05 15.77 27.07
CA ASN A 471 76.87 16.96 27.35
C ASN A 471 76.04 18.27 27.20
N GLU A 472 75.90 18.96 28.32
CA GLU A 472 75.75 20.42 28.40
C GLU A 472 77.13 21.08 28.06
N PRO A 473 77.22 22.38 27.68
CA PRO A 473 76.93 23.45 28.64
C PRO A 473 76.37 24.79 28.08
N ALA A 474 75.49 25.38 28.90
CA ALA A 474 75.53 26.72 29.50
C ALA A 474 75.47 28.06 28.71
N LEU A 475 74.92 29.04 29.45
CA LEU A 475 74.90 30.51 29.33
C LEU A 475 73.90 31.16 28.35
N ALA A 476 73.20 32.25 28.68
CA ALA A 476 72.92 32.93 29.95
C ALA A 476 71.86 34.04 29.69
N ALA A 477 71.16 34.41 30.77
CA ALA A 477 70.70 35.76 31.11
C ALA A 477 69.76 36.55 30.18
N GLY A 478 68.63 36.97 30.75
CA GLY A 478 68.43 38.41 30.98
C GLY A 478 67.35 39.12 30.18
N SER A 479 66.20 39.25 30.83
CA SER A 479 65.51 40.53 31.11
C SER A 479 64.84 41.35 30.00
N SER A 480 63.62 41.79 30.37
CA SER A 480 62.95 43.06 30.00
C SER A 480 62.34 43.10 28.59
N LEU A 481 61.06 43.42 28.38
CA LEU A 481 60.09 44.28 29.09
C LEU A 481 58.66 43.77 28.85
#